data_AF-A0A2T0LDL9-F1
#
_entry.id   AF-A0A2T0LDL9-F1
#
_cell.length_a   1.000
_cell.length_b   1.000
_cell.length_c   1.000
_cell.angle_alpha   90.00
_cell.angle_beta   90.00
_cell.angle_gamma   90.00
#
_symmetry.space_group_name_H-M   'P 1'
#
loop_
_entity.id
_entity.type
_entity.pdbx_description
1 polymer ?
#
loop_
_entity_poly.entity_id
_entity_poly.type
_entity_poly.pdbx_seq_one_letter_code
_entity_poly.pdbx_strand_id
1 'polypeptide(L)' 'MKMEMGNGRLRIVGKAWQVRARLRQLASHSLTLSELLNRWERGRR' A
#
# COMPACT_ATOMS: atom_id res chain seq x y z
N MET A 1 -3.67 12.10 -5.61
CA MET A 1 -2.82 11.10 -4.92
C MET A 1 -3.00 9.79 -5.66
N LYS A 2 -1.92 9.16 -6.12
CA LYS A 2 -1.94 7.89 -6.86
C LYS A 2 -1.31 6.81 -6.00
N MET A 3 -1.93 5.65 -5.93
CA MET A 3 -1.41 4.47 -5.24
C MET A 3 -1.41 3.32 -6.23
N GLU A 4 -0.23 2.78 -6.49
CA GLU A 4 -0.03 1.65 -7.40
C GLU A 4 0.50 0.48 -6.59
N MET A 5 -0.17 -0.66 -6.71
CA MET A 5 0.27 -1.94 -6.13
C MET A 5 0.37 -2.96 -7.24
N GLY A 6 1.55 -3.58 -7.36
CA GLY A 6 1.83 -4.63 -8.32
C GLY A 6 3.29 -5.09 -8.28
N ASN A 7 3.54 -6.32 -8.74
CA ASN A 7 4.86 -6.94 -8.80
C ASN A 7 5.60 -6.92 -7.45
N GLY A 8 4.89 -7.20 -6.35
CA GLY A 8 5.41 -7.16 -4.99
C GLY A 8 5.84 -5.77 -4.52
N ARG A 9 5.36 -4.70 -5.16
CA ARG A 9 5.73 -3.31 -4.82
C ARG A 9 4.51 -2.43 -4.57
N LEU A 10 4.68 -1.53 -3.61
CA LEU A 10 3.75 -0.43 -3.31
C LEU A 10 4.41 0.89 -3.69
N ARG A 11 3.77 1.65 -4.57
CA ARG A 11 4.17 3.01 -4.94
C ARG A 11 3.05 3.99 -4.56
N ILE A 12 3.37 4.99 -3.74
CA ILE A 12 2.44 6.07 -3.37
C ILE A 12 3.01 7.39 -3.88
N VAL A 13 2.26 8.09 -4.71
CA VAL A 13 2.64 9.37 -5.32
C VAL A 13 1.63 10.45 -4.95
N GLY A 14 2.12 11.55 -4.38
CA GLY A 14 1.29 12.67 -3.96
C GLY A 14 2.07 13.69 -3.14
N LYS A 15 1.37 14.67 -2.56
CA LYS A 15 1.99 15.63 -1.64
C LYS A 15 2.50 14.89 -0.40
N ALA A 16 3.60 15.36 0.20
CA ALA A 16 4.25 14.68 1.32
C ALA A 16 3.30 14.41 2.52
N TRP A 17 2.35 15.31 2.78
CA TRP A 17 1.34 15.11 3.82
C TRP A 17 0.34 13.98 3.47
N GLN A 18 -0.03 13.84 2.19
CA GLN A 18 -0.92 12.77 1.72
C GLN A 18 -0.23 11.41 1.83
N VAL A 19 1.06 11.34 1.48
CA VAL A 19 1.88 10.13 1.61
C VAL A 19 1.95 9.72 3.09
N ARG A 20 2.28 10.65 3.99
CA ARG A 20 2.33 10.38 5.44
C ARG A 20 0.98 9.91 5.99
N ALA A 21 -0.11 10.57 5.62
CA ALA A 21 -1.45 10.16 6.04
C ALA A 21 -1.77 8.72 5.58
N ARG A 22 -1.41 8.36 4.35
CA ARG A 22 -1.66 7.01 3.82
C ARG A 22 -0.80 5.95 4.48
N LEU A 23 0.48 6.24 4.73
CA LEU A 23 1.36 5.31 5.45
C LEU A 23 0.84 5.04 6.86
N ARG A 24 0.32 6.06 7.56
CA ARG A 24 -0.33 5.87 8.87
C ARG A 24 -1.57 4.97 8.79
N GLN A 25 -2.42 5.17 7.78
CA GLN A 25 -3.59 4.30 7.56
C GLN A 25 -3.18 2.86 7.23
N LEU A 26 -2.08 2.64 6.50
CA LEU A 26 -1.59 1.30 6.23
C LEU A 26 -0.99 0.66 7.49
N ALA A 27 -0.28 1.43 8.30
CA ALA A 27 0.30 0.96 9.57
C ALA A 27 -0.76 0.59 10.63
N SER A 28 -1.99 1.08 10.51
CA SER A 28 -3.08 0.66 11.40
C SER A 28 -3.66 -0.72 11.05
N HIS A 29 -3.25 -1.33 9.94
CA HIS A 29 -3.64 -2.69 9.58
C HIS A 29 -2.69 -3.69 10.27
N SER A 30 -3.24 -4.84 10.68
CA SER A 30 -2.46 -5.92 11.32
C SER A 30 -1.53 -6.66 10.36
N LEU A 31 -1.68 -6.46 9.05
CA LEU A 31 -0.88 -7.11 8.02
C LEU A 31 0.44 -6.37 7.82
N THR A 32 1.53 -7.13 7.75
CA THR A 32 2.81 -6.64 7.24
C THR A 32 2.66 -6.19 5.79
N LEU A 33 3.59 -5.34 5.32
CA LEU A 33 3.60 -4.86 3.94
C LEU A 33 3.60 -6.04 2.94
N SER A 34 4.40 -7.07 3.21
CA SER A 34 4.50 -8.27 2.36
C SER A 34 3.18 -9.05 2.31
N GLU A 35 2.50 -9.22 3.44
CA GLU A 35 1.19 -9.89 3.48
C GLU A 35 0.12 -9.07 2.76
N LEU A 36 0.16 -7.76 2.91
CA LEU A 36 -0.78 -6.85 2.26
C LEU A 36 -0.61 -6.85 0.75
N LEU A 37 0.64 -6.90 0.26
CA LEU A 37 0.97 -7.07 -1.16
C LEU A 37 0.54 -8.44 -1.68
N ASN A 38 0.86 -9.52 -0.96
CA ASN A 38 0.46 -10.89 -1.32
C ASN A 38 -1.06 -11.07 -1.38
N ARG A 39 -1.80 -10.43 -0.48
CA ARG A 39 -3.27 -10.45 -0.47
C ARG A 39 -3.83 -9.74 -1.70
N TRP A 40 -3.25 -8.60 -2.07
CA TRP A 40 -3.64 -7.83 -3.24
C TRP A 40 -3.35 -8.55 -4.56
N GLU A 41 -2.21 -9.23 -4.66
CA GLU A 41 -1.88 -10.03 -5.84
C GLU A 41 -2.80 -11.25 -5.99
N ARG A 42 -3.15 -11.90 -4.87
CA ARG A 42 -4.10 -13.03 -4.88
C ARG A 42 -5.52 -12.61 -5.26
N GLY A 43 -5.99 -11.44 -4.83
CA GLY A 43 -7.32 -10.94 -5.20
C GLY A 43 -7.44 -10.46 -6.64
N ARG A 44 -6.35 -10.44 -7.41
CA ARG A 44 -6.30 -9.99 -8.80
C ARG A 44 -6.25 -11.14 -9.82
N ARG A 45 -6.09 -12.39 -9.35
CA ARG A 45 -6.27 -13.63 -10.12
C ARG A 45 -7.70 -14.12 -9.98
#